data_AF-A0AAV2D447-F1
#
_entry.id   AF-A0AAV2D447-F1
#
_cell.length_a   1.000
_cell.length_b   1.000
_cell.length_c   1.000
_cell.angle_alpha   90.00
_cell.angle_beta   90.00
_cell.angle_gamma   90.00
#
_symmetry.space_group_name_H-M   'P 1'
#
loop_
_entity.id
_entity.type
_entity.pdbx_description
1 polymer ?
#
loop_
_entity_poly.entity_id
_entity_poly.type
_entity_poly.pdbx_seq_one_letter_code
_entity_poly.pdbx_strand_id
1 'polypeptide(L)'
;MGNKLGRRRQVVDERYTKPQGLYVHKDVDHKKLRKLILESKLAPCYPGDEESCNDHEECPICFLYYPSLNRSRCCTKGICTECFLQMKNPNSTRPTQCPFCKTSNYAVEYRGVKTKRKRVWSKLKNKE
;
A
#
# COMPACT_ATOMS: atom_id res chain seq x y z
N MET A 1 18.61 -14.49 -28.68
CA MET A 1 19.14 -14.50 -27.31
C MET A 1 18.22 -13.64 -26.45
N GLY A 2 17.49 -14.23 -25.51
CA GLY A 2 16.44 -13.55 -24.75
C GLY A 2 16.99 -12.78 -23.55
N ASN A 3 16.87 -11.45 -23.55
CA ASN A 3 17.10 -10.64 -22.36
C ASN A 3 16.01 -10.94 -21.31
N LYS A 4 16.31 -11.87 -20.39
CA LYS A 4 15.58 -11.96 -19.13
C LYS A 4 15.95 -10.75 -18.29
N LEU A 5 15.24 -9.62 -18.50
CA LEU A 5 15.21 -8.49 -17.56
C LEU A 5 14.57 -8.99 -16.27
N GLY A 6 15.35 -9.72 -15.47
CA GLY A 6 15.00 -10.10 -14.11
C GLY A 6 14.74 -8.83 -13.33
N ARG A 7 13.47 -8.51 -13.14
CA ARG A 7 13.01 -7.40 -12.32
C ARG A 7 13.65 -7.58 -10.95
N ARG A 8 14.71 -6.82 -10.66
CA ARG A 8 15.52 -6.89 -9.43
C ARG A 8 14.52 -6.92 -8.26
N ARG A 9 14.35 -8.10 -7.62
CA ARG A 9 13.40 -8.26 -6.52
C ARG A 9 13.77 -7.21 -5.49
N GLN A 10 12.84 -6.32 -5.19
CA GLN A 10 13.02 -5.36 -4.11
C GLN A 10 13.15 -6.18 -2.83
N VAL A 11 14.32 -6.11 -2.18
CA VAL A 11 14.53 -6.80 -0.91
C VAL A 11 13.79 -5.99 0.14
N VAL A 12 12.63 -6.51 0.58
CA VAL A 12 11.87 -5.94 1.68
C VAL A 12 12.36 -6.63 2.95
N ASP A 13 12.71 -5.84 3.96
CA ASP A 13 13.10 -6.35 5.27
C ASP A 13 11.92 -7.11 5.92
N GLU A 14 12.21 -8.25 6.53
CA GLU A 14 11.21 -9.11 7.17
C GLU A 14 10.36 -8.35 8.19
N ARG A 15 10.93 -7.35 8.90
CA ARG A 15 10.19 -6.54 9.87
C ARG A 15 9.02 -5.77 9.26
N TYR A 16 9.08 -5.44 7.96
CA TYR A 16 8.02 -4.72 7.24
C TYR A 16 7.03 -5.65 6.51
N THR A 17 7.13 -6.96 6.72
CA THR A 17 6.18 -7.94 6.16
C THR A 17 5.06 -8.32 7.13
N LYS A 18 5.02 -7.69 8.31
CA LYS A 18 4.02 -7.87 9.37
C LYS A 18 3.44 -6.51 9.80
N PRO A 19 2.20 -6.45 10.34
CA PRO A 19 1.62 -5.21 10.86
C PRO A 19 2.51 -4.58 11.95
N GLN A 20 2.54 -3.25 12.01
CA GLN A 20 3.32 -2.49 12.99
C GLN A 20 2.53 -2.14 14.25
N GLY A 21 1.25 -2.50 14.30
CA GLY A 21 0.41 -2.36 15.49
C GLY A 21 -0.47 -1.11 15.49
N LEU A 22 -0.73 -0.51 14.32
CA LEU A 22 -1.66 0.60 14.19
C LEU A 22 -3.08 0.17 14.58
N TYR A 23 -3.44 -1.08 14.29
CA TYR A 23 -4.69 -1.71 14.72
C TYR A 23 -4.43 -3.12 15.26
N VAL A 24 -5.34 -3.60 16.12
CA VAL A 24 -5.34 -4.98 16.58
C VAL A 24 -5.95 -5.87 15.51
N HIS A 25 -5.11 -6.59 14.78
CA HIS A 25 -5.51 -7.50 13.71
C HIS A 25 -5.58 -8.95 14.20
N LYS A 26 -6.75 -9.40 14.70
CA LYS A 26 -6.92 -10.77 15.22
C LYS A 26 -6.98 -11.85 14.14
N ASP A 27 -7.52 -11.51 12.96
CA ASP A 27 -7.88 -12.50 11.92
C ASP A 27 -7.03 -12.37 10.63
N VAL A 28 -5.89 -11.67 10.70
CA VAL A 28 -5.03 -11.49 9.52
C VAL A 28 -4.13 -12.72 9.34
N ASP A 29 -4.23 -13.37 8.19
CA ASP A 29 -3.27 -14.40 7.77
C ASP A 29 -1.90 -13.77 7.45
N HIS A 30 -1.00 -13.81 8.42
CA HIS A 30 0.35 -13.26 8.32
C HIS A 30 1.21 -13.92 7.23
N LYS A 31 1.03 -15.22 6.95
CA LYS A 31 1.79 -15.92 5.90
C LYS A 31 1.38 -15.39 4.53
N LYS A 32 0.08 -15.22 4.31
CA LYS A 32 -0.46 -14.64 3.08
C LYS A 32 -0.07 -13.18 2.93
N LEU A 33 -0.14 -12.37 3.98
CA LEU A 33 0.31 -10.98 3.97
C LEU A 33 1.78 -10.87 3.55
N ARG A 34 2.66 -11.62 4.22
CA ARG A 34 4.08 -11.68 3.89
C ARG A 34 4.32 -12.04 2.43
N LYS A 35 3.66 -13.09 1.93
CA LYS A 35 3.76 -13.51 0.53
C LYS A 35 3.36 -12.39 -0.43
N LEU A 36 2.24 -11.70 -0.17
CA LEU A 36 1.77 -10.59 -1.01
C LEU A 36 2.75 -9.42 -1.05
N ILE A 37 3.39 -9.10 0.08
CA ILE A 37 4.41 -8.02 0.14
C ILE A 37 5.67 -8.42 -0.63
N LEU A 38 6.20 -9.62 -0.41
CA LEU A 38 7.41 -10.11 -1.10
C LEU A 38 7.19 -10.27 -2.62
N GLU A 39 5.96 -10.58 -3.05
CA GLU A 39 5.56 -10.60 -4.46
C GLU A 39 5.25 -9.21 -5.04
N SER A 40 5.43 -8.13 -4.26
CA SER A 40 5.10 -6.74 -4.63
C SER A 40 3.65 -6.53 -5.05
N LYS A 41 2.72 -7.34 -4.50
CA LYS A 41 1.27 -7.19 -4.69
C LYS A 41 0.65 -6.25 -3.65
N LEU A 42 1.30 -6.10 -2.50
CA LEU A 42 0.99 -5.12 -1.46
C LEU A 42 2.23 -4.30 -1.10
N ALA A 43 2.01 -3.05 -0.70
CA ALA A 43 3.05 -2.23 -0.11
C ALA A 43 3.53 -2.84 1.22
N PRO A 44 4.83 -2.73 1.56
CA PRO A 44 5.30 -3.13 2.88
C PRO A 44 4.57 -2.39 4.01
N CYS A 45 4.44 -3.04 5.16
CA CYS A 45 3.92 -2.46 6.39
C CYS A 45 5.01 -1.59 7.04
N TYR A 46 5.36 -0.48 6.40
CA TYR A 46 6.23 0.52 7.03
C TYR A 46 5.52 1.17 8.23
N PRO A 47 6.25 1.54 9.29
CA PRO A 47 5.70 2.43 10.31
C PRO A 47 5.31 3.75 9.64
N GLY A 48 4.24 4.37 10.13
CA GLY A 48 3.83 5.69 9.68
C GLY A 48 4.55 6.75 10.50
N ASP A 49 4.90 7.86 9.85
CA ASP A 49 5.48 9.03 10.49
C ASP A 49 4.44 10.15 10.57
N GLU A 50 4.45 10.93 11.65
CA GLU A 50 3.60 12.13 11.81
C GLU A 50 4.08 13.29 10.92
N GLU A 51 5.39 13.34 10.65
CA GLU A 51 6.01 14.41 9.88
C GLU A 51 6.17 14.06 8.40
N SER A 52 5.95 15.06 7.55
CA SER A 52 6.17 14.91 6.11
C SER A 52 7.67 14.89 5.80
N CYS A 53 8.24 13.70 5.60
CA CYS A 53 9.57 13.57 5.00
C CYS A 53 9.50 13.68 3.47
N ASN A 54 10.51 14.30 2.86
CA ASN A 54 10.65 14.34 1.40
C ASN A 54 10.54 12.90 0.86
N ASP A 55 9.60 12.70 -0.08
CA ASP A 55 9.26 11.41 -0.74
C ASP A 55 8.17 10.53 -0.11
N HIS A 56 7.66 10.87 1.08
CA HIS A 56 6.54 10.14 1.68
C HIS A 56 5.20 10.63 1.14
N GLU A 57 4.20 9.74 1.16
CA GLU A 57 2.82 10.07 0.82
C GLU A 57 1.92 9.84 2.04
N GLU A 58 0.98 10.74 2.27
CA GLU A 58 0.02 10.68 3.36
C GLU A 58 -1.08 9.65 3.07
N CYS A 59 -1.42 8.84 4.07
CA CYS A 59 -2.59 7.97 4.02
C CYS A 59 -3.83 8.73 4.52
N PRO A 60 -4.86 8.97 3.68
CA PRO A 60 -6.04 9.76 4.06
C PRO A 60 -6.98 9.08 5.08
N ILE A 61 -6.60 7.91 5.61
CA ILE A 61 -7.38 7.17 6.60
C ILE A 61 -6.79 7.34 8.00
N CYS A 62 -5.47 7.27 8.14
CA CYS A 62 -4.77 7.41 9.42
C CYS A 62 -3.95 8.69 9.54
N PHE A 63 -3.86 9.50 8.48
CA PHE A 63 -3.13 10.77 8.42
C PHE A 63 -1.60 10.67 8.65
N LEU A 64 -1.05 9.46 8.61
CA LEU A 64 0.40 9.23 8.69
C LEU A 64 1.06 9.19 7.31
N TYR A 65 2.34 9.54 7.27
CA TYR A 65 3.19 9.54 6.09
C TYR A 65 3.93 8.20 5.93
N TYR A 66 3.96 7.68 4.70
CA TYR A 66 4.59 6.40 4.39
C TYR A 66 5.47 6.46 3.13
N PRO A 67 6.57 5.67 3.06
CA PRO A 67 7.44 5.63 1.88
C PRO A 67 6.72 5.22 0.59
N SER A 68 5.67 4.41 0.73
CA SER A 68 4.81 4.00 -0.36
C SER A 68 3.44 3.52 0.13
N LEU A 69 2.41 3.84 -0.64
CA LEU A 69 1.02 3.42 -0.39
C LEU A 69 0.53 2.46 -1.47
N ASN A 70 -0.47 1.64 -1.12
CA ASN A 70 -1.26 0.90 -2.09
C ASN A 70 -2.20 1.86 -2.84
N ARG A 71 -2.56 1.53 -4.08
CA ARG A 71 -3.56 2.29 -4.85
C ARG A 71 -4.84 1.50 -4.98
N SER A 72 -5.96 2.14 -4.67
CA SER A 72 -7.29 1.60 -4.95
C SER A 72 -7.43 1.29 -6.44
N ARG A 73 -7.89 0.09 -6.81
CA ARG A 73 -8.09 -0.26 -8.22
C ARG A 73 -9.18 0.56 -8.90
N CYS A 74 -10.19 0.99 -8.14
CA CYS A 74 -11.36 1.72 -8.66
C CYS A 74 -11.09 3.22 -8.89
N CYS A 75 -10.37 3.89 -7.99
CA CYS A 75 -10.22 5.35 -8.00
C CYS A 75 -8.79 5.84 -7.79
N THR A 76 -7.81 4.93 -7.72
CA THR A 76 -6.37 5.22 -7.61
C THR A 76 -5.92 5.99 -6.36
N LYS A 77 -6.82 6.25 -5.41
CA LYS A 77 -6.49 6.87 -4.11
C LYS A 77 -5.52 5.98 -3.31
N GLY A 78 -4.66 6.63 -2.52
CA GLY A 78 -3.64 5.96 -1.71
C GLY A 78 -4.21 5.41 -0.41
N ILE A 79 -3.72 4.26 0.05
CA ILE A 79 -4.00 3.70 1.38
C ILE A 79 -2.80 2.90 1.90
N CYS A 80 -2.47 3.01 3.19
CA CYS A 80 -1.42 2.20 3.80
C CYS A 80 -1.90 0.75 3.98
N THR A 81 -0.96 -0.18 4.19
CA THR A 81 -1.30 -1.61 4.26
C THR A 81 -2.14 -1.95 5.49
N GLU A 82 -1.87 -1.34 6.66
CA GLU A 82 -2.66 -1.60 7.87
C GLU A 82 -4.08 -1.03 7.78
N CYS A 83 -4.28 0.17 7.25
CA CYS A 83 -5.63 0.68 6.97
C CYS A 83 -6.37 -0.19 5.95
N PHE A 84 -5.69 -0.76 4.95
CA PHE A 84 -6.33 -1.71 4.02
C PHE A 84 -6.74 -3.01 4.71
N LEU A 85 -5.90 -3.55 5.60
CA LEU A 85 -6.22 -4.75 6.38
C LEU A 85 -7.43 -4.50 7.29
N GLN A 86 -7.53 -3.30 7.89
CA GLN A 86 -8.65 -2.91 8.74
C GLN A 86 -10.00 -2.90 8.02
N MET A 87 -10.02 -2.60 6.71
CA MET A 87 -11.26 -2.57 5.92
C MET A 87 -11.85 -3.96 5.67
N LYS A 88 -11.06 -5.03 5.85
CA LYS A 88 -11.54 -6.39 5.65
C LYS A 88 -12.25 -6.85 6.91
N ASN A 89 -13.58 -6.92 6.84
CA ASN A 89 -14.38 -7.56 7.88
C ASN A 89 -14.52 -9.06 7.54
N PRO A 90 -13.81 -9.97 8.23
CA PRO A 90 -13.90 -11.41 7.95
C PRO A 90 -15.28 -12.00 8.26
N ASN A 91 -16.08 -11.32 9.11
CA ASN A 91 -17.39 -11.77 9.55
C ASN A 91 -18.54 -11.24 8.70
N SER A 92 -18.25 -10.48 7.64
CA SER A 92 -19.29 -9.94 6.76
C SER A 92 -19.38 -10.71 5.45
N THR A 93 -20.58 -11.13 5.09
CA THR A 93 -20.90 -11.66 3.75
C THR A 93 -21.02 -10.55 2.70
N ARG A 94 -21.05 -9.28 3.12
CA ARG A 94 -21.16 -8.14 2.21
C ARG A 94 -19.78 -7.81 1.63
N PRO A 95 -19.71 -7.45 0.34
CA PRO A 95 -18.46 -7.03 -0.27
C PRO A 95 -17.98 -5.72 0.36
N THR A 96 -16.71 -5.67 0.75
CA THR A 96 -16.09 -4.44 1.24
C THR A 96 -16.22 -3.34 0.18
N GLN A 97 -16.71 -2.16 0.58
CA GLN A 97 -16.79 -0.99 -0.29
C GLN A 97 -15.53 -0.13 -0.16
N CYS A 98 -15.16 0.56 -1.24
CA CYS A 98 -14.04 1.48 -1.23
C CYS A 98 -14.32 2.63 -0.25
N PRO A 99 -13.40 2.96 0.68
CA PRO A 99 -13.62 4.05 1.63
C PRO A 99 -13.73 5.42 0.93
N PHE A 100 -13.19 5.54 -0.29
CA PHE A 100 -13.09 6.81 -1.02
C PHE A 100 -14.26 7.06 -1.98
N CYS A 101 -14.62 6.08 -2.80
CA CYS A 101 -15.62 6.24 -3.87
C CYS A 101 -16.78 5.24 -3.78
N LYS A 102 -16.85 4.46 -2.69
CA LYS A 102 -17.93 3.51 -2.37
C LYS A 102 -18.14 2.36 -3.36
N THR A 103 -17.28 2.22 -4.38
CA THR A 103 -17.28 1.05 -5.28
C THR A 103 -17.17 -0.26 -4.49
N SER A 104 -18.07 -1.19 -4.75
CA SER A 104 -18.07 -2.53 -4.15
C SER A 104 -16.83 -3.35 -4.55
N ASN A 105 -16.56 -4.43 -3.82
CA ASN A 105 -15.41 -5.33 -4.07
C ASN A 105 -14.07 -4.60 -4.00
N TYR A 106 -13.88 -3.81 -2.94
CA TYR A 106 -12.70 -2.98 -2.77
C TYR A 106 -11.41 -3.80 -2.83
N ALA A 107 -10.54 -3.43 -3.77
CA ALA A 107 -9.25 -4.04 -3.98
C ALA A 107 -8.20 -2.97 -4.22
N VAL A 108 -6.96 -3.31 -3.88
CA VAL A 108 -5.80 -2.44 -4.06
C VAL A 108 -4.74 -3.13 -4.91
N GLU A 109 -3.84 -2.33 -5.46
CA GLU A 109 -2.63 -2.79 -6.13
C GLU A 109 -1.42 -2.01 -5.64
N TYR A 110 -0.26 -2.65 -5.62
CA TYR A 110 1.00 -1.99 -5.33
C TYR A 110 1.80 -1.74 -6.61
N ARG A 111 2.11 -0.48 -6.87
CA ARG A 111 2.85 -0.05 -8.08
C ARG A 111 4.36 0.13 -7.83
N GLY A 112 4.86 -0.25 -6.65
CA GLY A 112 6.24 -0.04 -6.24
C GLY A 112 6.52 1.38 -5.70
N VAL A 113 7.69 1.54 -5.08
CA VAL A 113 8.21 2.85 -4.68
C VAL A 113 8.49 3.67 -5.93
N LYS A 114 7.83 4.83 -6.08
CA LYS A 114 8.11 5.73 -7.22
C LYS A 114 9.58 6.14 -7.16
N THR A 115 10.31 6.02 -8.26
CA THR A 115 11.68 6.56 -8.33
C THR A 115 11.64 8.09 -8.26
N LYS A 116 12.70 8.73 -7.73
CA LYS A 116 12.84 10.20 -7.67
C LYS A 116 12.38 10.88 -8.97
N ARG A 117 12.81 10.35 -10.13
CA ARG A 117 12.46 10.86 -11.47
C ARG A 117 10.95 10.82 -11.77
N LYS A 118 10.26 9.73 -11.43
CA LYS A 118 8.80 9.61 -11.65
C LYS A 118 8.00 10.52 -10.70
N ARG A 119 8.52 10.78 -9.50
CA ARG A 119 7.89 11.67 -8.50
C ARG A 119 7.96 13.15 -8.92
N VAL A 120 9.11 13.60 -9.42
CA VAL A 120 9.28 14.97 -9.94
C VAL A 120 8.31 15.25 -11.09
N TRP A 121 8.17 14.29 -12.01
CA TRP A 121 7.21 14.39 -13.13
C TRP A 121 5.75 14.49 -12.67
N SER A 122 5.34 13.69 -11.67
CA SER A 122 3.99 13.79 -11.12
C SER A 122 3.72 15.11 -10.39
N LYS A 123 4.73 15.68 -9.70
CA LYS A 123 4.61 16.99 -9.06
C LYS A 123 4.48 18.14 -10.08
N LEU A 124 5.15 18.03 -11.23
CA LEU A 124 5.05 19.00 -12.32
C LEU A 124 3.65 18.98 -12.97
N LYS A 125 3.08 17.78 -13.19
CA LYS A 125 1.74 17.64 -13.79
C LYS A 125 0.57 18.07 -12.92
N ASN A 126 0.76 18.17 -11.59
CA ASN A 126 -0.28 18.65 -10.67
C ASN A 126 -0.23 20.18 -10.44
N LYS A 127 0.65 20.90 -11.17
CA LYS A 127 0.80 22.36 -11.13
C LYS A 127 0.29 23.07 -12.40
N GLU A 128 -0.24 22.32 -13.37
CA GLU A 128 -1.02 22.80 -14.51
C GLU A 128 -2.51 22.55 -14.25
#